data_AF-A0A498DPC2-F1
#
_entry.id   AF-A0A498DPC2-F1
#
_cell.length_a   1.000
_cell.length_b   1.000
_cell.length_c   1.000
_cell.angle_alpha   90.00
_cell.angle_beta   90.00
_cell.angle_gamma   90.00
#
_symmetry.space_group_name_H-M   'P 1'
#
loop_
_entity.id
_entity.type
_entity.pdbx_description
1 polymer ?
#
loop_
_entity_poly.entity_id
_entity_poly.type
_entity_poly.pdbx_seq_one_letter_code
_entity_poly.pdbx_strand_id
1 'polypeptide(L)' 'MSRTVIDLDDELVTQAADILGTTTKRATVNGALEEFVAAAKRRQFLELVDEGVFDDLADDEVMAGAWR' A
#
# COMPACT_ATOMS: atom_id res chain seq x y z
N MET A 1 15.59 -6.16 10.82
CA MET A 1 14.42 -6.99 11.19
C MET A 1 14.65 -7.56 12.57
N SER A 2 13.75 -7.30 13.51
CA SER A 2 13.74 -7.92 14.84
C SER A 2 12.98 -9.25 14.80
N ARG A 3 13.29 -10.15 15.74
CA ARG A 3 12.53 -11.41 15.91
C ARG A 3 11.35 -11.12 16.83
N THR A 4 10.15 -11.40 16.35
CA THR A 4 8.91 -11.30 17.14
C THR A 4 8.27 -12.67 17.20
N VAL A 5 7.81 -13.07 18.37
CA VAL A 5 7.01 -14.30 18.57
C VAL A 5 5.56 -13.86 18.69
N ILE A 6 4.72 -14.36 17.80
CA ILE A 6 3.28 -14.10 17.76
C ILE A 6 2.56 -15.40 17.42
N ASP A 7 1.35 -15.54 17.94
CA ASP A 7 0.44 -16.60 17.50
C ASP A 7 -0.29 -16.13 16.25
N LEU A 8 -0.41 -17.03 15.27
CA LEU A 8 -1.06 -16.77 13.99
C LEU A 8 -2.07 -17.89 13.71
N ASP A 9 -3.17 -17.52 13.06
CA ASP A 9 -4.08 -18.49 12.47
C ASP A 9 -3.44 -19.09 11.22
N ASP A 10 -3.08 -20.37 11.29
CA ASP A 10 -2.38 -21.09 10.22
C ASP A 10 -3.22 -21.24 8.95
N GLU A 11 -4.54 -21.30 9.07
CA GLU A 11 -5.45 -21.35 7.92
C GLU A 11 -5.46 -20.01 7.20
N LEU A 12 -5.52 -18.90 7.96
CA LEU A 12 -5.46 -17.56 7.38
C LEU A 12 -4.10 -17.29 6.73
N VAL A 13 -3.00 -17.75 7.35
CA VAL A 13 -1.66 -17.63 6.77
C VAL A 13 -1.56 -18.43 5.47
N THR A 14 -2.19 -19.59 5.38
CA THR A 14 -2.21 -20.40 4.16
C THR A 14 -2.98 -19.68 3.04
N GLN A 15 -4.17 -19.17 3.34
CA GLN A 15 -4.95 -18.39 2.36
C GLN A 15 -4.18 -17.15 1.87
N ALA A 16 -3.55 -16.42 2.79
CA ALA A 16 -2.72 -15.28 2.42
C ALA A 16 -1.51 -15.69 1.58
N ALA A 17 -0.89 -16.84 1.88
CA ALA A 17 0.24 -17.35 1.11
C ALA A 17 -0.15 -17.69 -0.32
N ASP A 18 -1.32 -18.31 -0.51
CA ASP A 18 -1.88 -18.63 -1.82
C ASP A 18 -2.20 -17.37 -2.64
N ILE A 19 -2.84 -16.38 -2.02
CA ILE A 19 -3.15 -15.09 -2.66
C ILE A 19 -1.85 -14.37 -3.09
N LEU A 20 -0.83 -14.38 -2.24
CA LEU A 20 0.44 -13.70 -2.47
C LEU A 20 1.44 -14.52 -3.29
N GLY A 21 1.16 -15.80 -3.58
CA GLY A 21 2.11 -16.70 -4.24
C GLY A 21 3.41 -16.92 -3.45
N THR A 22 3.34 -16.90 -2.12
CA THR A 22 4.53 -17.01 -1.25
C THR A 22 4.69 -18.41 -0.66
N THR A 23 5.94 -18.81 -0.38
CA THR A 23 6.26 -20.16 0.10
C THR A 23 6.70 -20.22 1.56
N THR A 24 6.82 -19.08 2.24
CA THR A 24 7.25 -19.04 3.65
C THR A 24 6.35 -18.11 4.46
N LYS A 25 6.02 -18.52 5.69
CA LYS A 25 5.19 -17.69 6.62
C LYS A 25 5.75 -16.27 6.77
N ARG A 26 7.09 -16.11 6.80
CA ARG A 26 7.73 -14.78 6.86
C ARG A 26 7.43 -13.93 5.63
N ALA A 27 7.59 -14.50 4.43
CA ALA A 27 7.29 -13.79 3.19
C ALA A 27 5.80 -13.42 3.11
N THR A 28 4.92 -14.35 3.53
CA THR A 28 3.48 -14.11 3.60
C THR A 28 3.13 -12.97 4.54
N VAL A 29 3.63 -12.99 5.78
CA VAL A 29 3.33 -11.95 6.78
C VAL A 29 3.85 -10.58 6.33
N ASN A 30 5.09 -10.52 5.83
CA ASN A 30 5.64 -9.24 5.34
C ASN A 30 4.87 -8.72 4.12
N GLY A 31 4.59 -9.59 3.14
CA GLY A 31 3.84 -9.20 1.94
C GLY A 31 2.42 -8.75 2.27
N ALA A 32 1.74 -9.44 3.19
CA ALA A 32 0.40 -9.03 3.63
C ALA A 32 0.41 -7.64 4.31
N LEU A 33 1.42 -7.35 5.14
CA LEU A 33 1.57 -6.03 5.76
C LEU A 33 1.90 -4.95 4.73
N GLU A 34 2.75 -5.25 3.75
CA GLU A 34 3.08 -4.34 2.64
C GLU A 34 1.84 -4.00 1.81
N GLU A 35 1.04 -5.01 1.43
CA GLU A 35 -0.21 -4.83 0.70
C GLU A 35 -1.25 -4.03 1.51
N PHE A 36 -1.38 -4.30 2.81
CA PHE A 36 -2.26 -3.55 3.69
C PHE A 36 -1.87 -2.06 3.75
N VAL A 37 -0.59 -1.77 3.93
CA VAL A 37 -0.08 -0.39 3.95
C VAL A 37 -0.25 0.28 2.59
N ALA A 38 0.01 -0.44 1.49
CA ALA A 38 -0.19 0.08 0.14
C ALA A 38 -1.66 0.39 -0.15
N ALA A 39 -2.59 -0.46 0.31
CA ALA A 39 -4.03 -0.22 0.22
C ALA A 39 -4.46 1.02 1.00
N ALA A 40 -3.97 1.19 2.23
CA ALA A 40 -4.24 2.36 3.05
C ALA A 40 -3.73 3.65 2.38
N LYS A 41 -2.50 3.64 1.85
CA LYS A 41 -1.93 4.79 1.12
C LYS A 41 -2.70 5.13 -0.14
N ARG A 42 -3.15 4.13 -0.91
CA ARG A 42 -4.01 4.36 -2.08
C ARG A 42 -5.31 5.05 -1.69
N ARG A 43 -5.91 4.66 -0.57
CA ARG A 43 -7.13 5.30 -0.07
C ARG A 43 -6.89 6.75 0.36
N GLN A 44 -5.83 6.99 1.13
CA GLN A 44 -5.43 8.34 1.52
C GLN A 44 -5.15 9.23 0.30
N PHE A 45 -4.50 8.68 -0.74
CA PHE A 45 -4.28 9.41 -1.98
C PHE A 45 -5.59 9.85 -2.63
N LEU A 46 -6.59 8.96 -2.70
CA LEU A 46 -7.91 9.31 -3.23
C LEU A 46 -8.60 10.39 -2.38
N GLU A 47 -8.48 10.34 -1.06
CA GLU A 47 -9.01 11.39 -0.17
C GLU A 47 -8.37 12.75 -0.46
N LEU A 48 -7.04 12.82 -0.68
CA LEU A 48 -6.35 14.05 -1.06
C LEU A 48 -6.80 14.56 -2.44
N VAL A 49 -7.08 13.66 -3.38
CA VAL A 49 -7.65 14.02 -4.69
C VAL A 49 -9.04 14.63 -4.51
N ASP A 50 -9.91 14.01 -3.71
CA ASP A 50 -11.26 14.51 -3.44
C ASP A 50 -11.25 15.86 -2.69
N GLU A 51 -10.22 16.12 -1.87
CA GLU A 51 -9.99 17.40 -1.19
C GLU A 51 -9.45 18.51 -2.11
N GLY A 52 -9.18 18.20 -3.39
CA GLY A 52 -8.66 19.16 -4.37
C GLY A 52 -7.18 19.51 -4.18
N VAL A 53 -6.44 18.71 -3.42
CA VAL A 53 -5.00 18.96 -3.13
C VAL A 53 -4.15 18.99 -4.40
N PHE A 54 -4.63 18.36 -5.47
CA PHE A 54 -3.93 18.25 -6.76
C PHE A 54 -4.65 19.00 -7.89
N ASP A 55 -5.58 19.91 -7.59
CA ASP A 55 -6.33 20.67 -8.62
C ASP A 55 -5.41 21.51 -9.52
N ASP A 56 -4.27 21.96 -8.97
CA ASP A 56 -3.25 22.71 -9.68
C ASP A 56 -2.56 21.89 -10.80
N LEU A 57 -2.52 20.56 -10.67
CA LEU A 57 -2.01 19.67 -11.72
C LEU A 57 -2.86 19.69 -12.99
N ALA A 58 -4.12 20.13 -12.90
CA ALA A 58 -5.03 20.27 -14.04
C ALA A 58 -4.96 21.66 -14.70
N ASP A 59 -4.20 22.60 -14.13
CA ASP A 59 -4.05 23.96 -14.66
C ASP A 59 -2.83 24.04 -15.61
N ASP A 60 -3.13 24.26 -16.89
CA ASP A 60 -2.12 24.34 -17.95
C ASP A 60 -1.11 25.50 -17.75
N GLU A 61 -1.54 26.63 -17.18
CA GLU A 61 -0.65 27.78 -16.92
C GLU A 61 0.30 27.48 -15.75
N VAL A 62 -0.21 26.83 -14.69
CA VAL A 62 0.60 26.39 -13.55
C VAL A 62 1.63 25.35 -14.01
N MET A 63 1.21 24.36 -14.79
CA MET A 63 2.09 23.30 -15.29
C MET A 63 3.14 23.83 -16.27
N ALA A 64 2.82 24.83 -17.10
CA ALA A 64 3.81 25.50 -17.95
C ALA A 64 4.88 26.28 -17.16
N GLY A 65 4.62 26.63 -15.90
CA GLY A 65 5.57 27.22 -14.98
C GLY A 65 6.53 26.21 -14.32
N ALA A 66 6.10 24.97 -14.11
CA ALA A 66 6.82 23.97 -13.33
C ALA A 66 8.06 23.37 -14.04
N TRP A 67 8.13 23.46 -15.37
CA TRP A 67 9.19 22.83 -16.20
C TRP A 67 10.20 23.84 -16.80
N ARG A 68 10.19 25.08 -16.34
CA ARG A 68 11.19 26.10 -16.69
C ARG A 68 12.38 26.06 -15.73
#